data_AF-A0A517IFR1-F1
#
_entry.id   AF-A0A517IFR1-F1
#
_cell.length_a   1.000
_cell.length_b   1.000
_cell.length_c   1.000
_cell.angle_alpha   90.00
_cell.angle_beta   90.00
_cell.angle_gamma   90.00
#
_symmetry.space_group_name_H-M   'P 1'
#
loop_
_entity.id
_entity.type
_entity.pdbx_description
1 polymer ?
#
loop_
_entity_poly.entity_id
_entity_poly.type
_entity_poly.pdbx_seq_one_letter_code
_entity_poly.pdbx_strand_id
1 'polypeptide(L)'
;MGAQAHNEEVRKPKVKHEGPKRHLVAFIGSLVLTALAFIAVAYEAIPSGFTVPFIVALAFVQAFFQLYVWMHMDQKGHEFARISIFAGLFVILLAIFVFIFWVWV
;
A
#
# COMPACT_ATOMS: atom_id res chain seq x y z
N MET A 1 -41.30 28.94 -37.46
CA MET A 1 -40.78 29.32 -36.13
C MET A 1 -40.25 28.04 -35.48
N GLY A 2 -38.93 27.94 -35.33
CA GLY A 2 -38.21 26.70 -35.03
C GLY A 2 -38.47 26.19 -33.62
N ALA A 3 -38.75 24.89 -33.52
CA ALA A 3 -38.76 24.15 -32.28
C ALA A 3 -37.33 24.14 -31.69
N GLN A 4 -37.15 24.85 -30.58
CA GLN A 4 -35.96 24.77 -29.73
C GLN A 4 -35.99 23.41 -29.03
N ALA A 5 -35.50 22.37 -29.70
CA ALA A 5 -35.14 21.12 -29.05
C ALA A 5 -33.88 21.40 -28.22
N HIS A 6 -34.10 21.55 -26.92
CA HIS A 6 -33.09 21.68 -25.89
C HIS A 6 -32.12 20.50 -26.02
N ASN A 7 -30.96 20.74 -26.65
CA ASN A 7 -29.87 19.79 -26.71
C ASN A 7 -29.27 19.71 -25.31
N GLU A 8 -29.91 18.94 -24.42
CA GLU A 8 -29.24 18.36 -23.27
C GLU A 8 -28.23 17.35 -23.79
N GLU A 9 -27.11 17.86 -24.29
CA GLU A 9 -25.89 17.10 -24.40
C GLU A 9 -25.51 16.76 -22.96
N VAL A 10 -26.05 15.64 -22.46
CA VAL A 10 -25.68 15.03 -21.18
C VAL A 10 -24.18 14.81 -21.28
N ARG A 11 -23.45 15.80 -20.76
CA ARG A 11 -22.00 15.86 -20.76
C ARG A 11 -21.55 14.73 -19.85
N LYS A 12 -21.44 13.52 -20.42
CA LYS A 12 -20.99 12.33 -19.71
C LYS A 12 -19.69 12.75 -19.02
N PRO A 13 -19.61 12.69 -17.67
CA PRO A 13 -18.38 13.05 -17.00
C PRO A 13 -17.31 12.15 -17.60
N LYS A 14 -16.27 12.75 -18.18
CA LYS A 14 -15.06 12.03 -18.60
C LYS A 14 -14.56 11.34 -17.33
N VAL A 15 -14.91 10.07 -17.16
CA VAL A 15 -14.30 9.19 -16.17
C VAL A 15 -12.85 9.13 -16.62
N LYS A 16 -12.02 10.00 -16.01
CA LYS A 16 -10.57 9.89 -16.07
C LYS A 16 -10.28 8.52 -15.50
N HIS A 17 -10.21 7.51 -16.37
CA HIS A 17 -9.53 6.28 -16.07
C HIS A 17 -8.09 6.71 -15.82
N GLU A 18 -7.76 6.94 -14.56
CA GLU A 18 -6.41 7.12 -14.09
C GLU A 18 -5.66 5.87 -14.52
N GLY A 19 -4.96 6.01 -15.64
CA GLY A 19 -4.56 4.87 -16.43
C GLY A 19 -3.56 3.95 -15.71
N PRO A 20 -3.33 2.75 -16.28
CA PRO A 20 -2.40 1.73 -15.78
C PRO A 20 -0.97 2.22 -15.53
N LYS A 21 -0.63 3.43 -16.02
CA LYS A 21 0.64 4.11 -15.78
C LYS A 21 0.90 4.38 -14.29
N ARG A 22 -0.13 4.69 -13.49
CA ARG A 22 0.01 4.95 -12.04
C ARG A 22 0.37 3.66 -11.28
N HIS A 23 -0.27 2.55 -11.63
CA HIS A 23 0.06 1.23 -11.09
C HIS A 23 1.46 0.76 -11.51
N LEU A 24 1.92 1.09 -12.73
CA LEU A 24 3.25 0.73 -13.18
C LEU A 24 4.36 1.46 -12.39
N VAL A 25 4.16 2.74 -12.07
CA VAL A 25 5.10 3.51 -11.23
C VAL A 25 5.15 2.95 -9.81
N ALA A 26 4.00 2.58 -9.26
CA ALA A 26 3.89 1.90 -7.96
C ALA A 26 4.67 0.58 -7.95
N PHE A 27 4.48 -0.24 -8.99
CA PHE A 27 5.14 -1.52 -9.15
C PHE A 27 6.66 -1.38 -9.24
N ILE A 28 7.15 -0.48 -10.11
CA ILE A 28 8.59 -0.23 -10.28
C ILE A 28 9.20 0.36 -8.99
N GLY A 29 8.51 1.26 -8.31
CA GLY A 29 8.94 1.81 -7.02
C GLY A 29 9.16 0.72 -5.97
N SER A 30 8.26 -0.26 -5.89
CA SER A 30 8.42 -1.38 -4.96
C SER A 30 9.60 -2.28 -5.32
N LEU A 31 9.79 -2.54 -6.61
CA LEU A 31 10.83 -3.44 -7.12
C LEU A 31 12.23 -2.84 -6.93
N VAL A 32 12.38 -1.52 -7.05
CA VAL A 32 13.64 -0.83 -6.75
C VAL A 32 13.93 -0.87 -5.25
N LEU A 33 12.93 -0.62 -4.41
CA LEU A 33 13.11 -0.60 -2.96
C LEU A 33 13.49 -1.99 -2.43
N THR A 34 12.89 -3.06 -2.97
CA THR A 34 13.26 -4.44 -2.61
C THR A 34 14.65 -4.77 -3.12
N ALA A 35 14.98 -4.46 -4.37
CA ALA A 35 16.32 -4.67 -4.92
C ALA A 35 17.40 -3.98 -4.06
N LEU A 36 17.17 -2.74 -3.59
CA LEU A 36 18.08 -2.05 -2.68
C LEU A 36 18.23 -2.76 -1.33
N ALA A 37 17.14 -3.29 -0.76
CA ALA A 37 17.18 -4.09 0.47
C ALA A 37 17.98 -5.40 0.30
N PHE A 38 17.79 -6.10 -0.83
CA PHE A 38 18.53 -7.31 -1.16
C PHE A 38 20.02 -7.04 -1.38
N ILE A 39 20.36 -5.95 -2.08
CA ILE A 39 21.75 -5.53 -2.29
C ILE A 39 22.41 -5.19 -0.96
N ALA A 40 21.73 -4.44 -0.08
CA ALA A 40 22.26 -4.07 1.24
C ALA A 40 22.59 -5.29 2.12
N VAL A 41 21.84 -6.38 1.97
CA VAL A 41 22.05 -7.64 2.71
C VAL A 41 23.08 -8.54 2.02
N ALA A 42 23.04 -8.64 0.68
CA ALA A 42 23.88 -9.54 -0.10
C ALA A 42 25.36 -9.17 -0.07
N TYR A 43 25.70 -7.89 0.09
CA TYR A 43 27.10 -7.47 0.23
C TYR A 43 27.70 -7.81 1.60
N GLU A 44 26.93 -8.44 2.51
CA GLU A 44 27.36 -8.79 3.87
C GLU A 44 28.08 -7.64 4.56
N ALA A 45 27.62 -6.41 4.29
CA ALA A 45 28.23 -5.19 4.79
C ALA A 45 28.15 -5.10 6.32
N ILE A 46 27.40 -6.01 6.96
CA ILE A 46 27.17 -6.05 8.39
C ILE A 46 27.24 -7.50 8.89
N PRO A 47 27.88 -7.77 10.04
CA PRO A 47 27.96 -9.10 10.65
C PRO A 47 26.59 -9.77 10.81
N SER A 48 26.56 -11.10 10.66
CA SER A 48 25.35 -11.95 10.68
C SER A 48 24.39 -11.72 11.86
N GLY A 49 24.91 -11.31 13.02
CA GLY A 49 24.10 -10.95 14.19
C GLY A 49 23.27 -9.66 14.02
N PHE A 50 23.69 -8.75 13.15
CA PHE A 50 22.99 -7.50 12.83
C PHE A 50 22.12 -7.62 11.58
N THR A 51 22.38 -8.60 10.71
CA THR A 51 21.63 -8.83 9.48
C THR A 51 20.14 -9.08 9.74
N VAL A 52 19.81 -9.88 10.75
CA VAL A 52 18.41 -10.22 11.09
C VAL A 52 17.58 -8.98 11.48
N PRO A 53 17.95 -8.17 12.50
CA PRO A 53 17.16 -6.98 12.85
C PRO A 53 17.13 -5.95 11.71
N PHE A 54 18.19 -5.84 10.90
CA PHE A 54 18.24 -4.96 9.74
C PHE A 54 17.23 -5.36 8.64
N ILE A 55 17.15 -6.65 8.31
CA ILE A 55 16.16 -7.17 7.34
C ILE A 55 14.75 -6.95 7.86
N VAL A 56 14.48 -7.20 9.14
CA VAL A 56 13.15 -6.98 9.73
C VAL A 56 12.76 -5.50 9.64
N ALA A 57 13.68 -4.56 9.93
CA ALA A 57 13.42 -3.13 9.76
C ALA A 57 13.11 -2.77 8.29
N LEU A 58 13.87 -3.30 7.34
CA LEU A 58 13.60 -3.12 5.90
C LEU A 58 12.25 -3.73 5.49
N ALA A 59 11.86 -4.87 6.04
CA ALA A 59 10.57 -5.49 5.79
C ALA A 59 9.40 -4.62 6.27
N PHE A 60 9.53 -3.94 7.41
CA PHE A 60 8.54 -2.95 7.85
C PHE A 60 8.46 -1.75 6.89
N VAL A 61 9.60 -1.18 6.49
CA VAL A 61 9.63 -0.07 5.52
C VAL A 61 8.97 -0.48 4.20
N GLN A 62 9.21 -1.70 3.74
CA GLN A 62 8.53 -2.28 2.59
C GLN A 62 7.02 -2.39 2.81
N ALA A 63 6.56 -2.94 3.93
CA ALA A 63 5.13 -3.06 4.23
C ALA A 63 4.42 -1.69 4.23
N PHE A 64 5.05 -0.65 4.79
CA PHE A 64 4.51 0.72 4.75
C PHE A 64 4.51 1.31 3.35
N PHE A 65 5.59 1.13 2.58
CA PHE A 65 5.66 1.60 1.20
C PHE A 65 4.60 0.95 0.32
N GLN A 66 4.42 -0.37 0.47
CA GLN A 66 3.34 -1.11 -0.17
C GLN A 66 1.99 -0.53 0.22
N LEU A 67 1.70 -0.36 1.51
CA LEU A 67 0.46 0.26 1.96
C LEU A 67 0.23 1.65 1.35
N TYR A 68 1.24 2.52 1.32
CA TYR A 68 1.10 3.90 0.85
C TYR A 68 0.98 4.03 -0.67
N VAL A 69 1.61 3.13 -1.42
CA VAL A 69 1.71 3.18 -2.88
C VAL A 69 0.65 2.33 -3.57
N TRP A 70 0.26 1.19 -2.98
CA TRP A 70 -0.86 0.36 -3.47
C TRP A 70 -2.20 0.93 -3.03
N MET A 71 -2.31 1.41 -1.79
CA MET A 71 -3.51 2.10 -1.33
C MET A 71 -3.33 3.57 -1.65
N HIS A 72 -3.73 3.95 -2.88
CA HIS A 72 -3.69 5.30 -3.46
C HIS A 72 -4.43 6.34 -2.59
N MET A 73 -3.92 6.63 -1.39
CA MET A 73 -4.53 7.45 -0.32
C MET A 73 -4.66 8.94 -0.67
N ASP A 74 -4.29 9.29 -1.89
CA ASP A 74 -4.35 10.60 -2.51
C ASP A 74 -5.73 10.89 -3.19
N GLN A 75 -6.65 9.92 -3.23
CA GLN A 75 -8.01 10.18 -3.71
C GLN A 75 -8.99 10.44 -2.56
N LYS A 76 -9.47 11.70 -2.49
CA LYS A 76 -10.54 12.15 -1.59
C LYS A 76 -11.76 11.23 -1.73
N GLY A 77 -12.04 10.43 -0.69
CA GLY A 77 -13.22 9.55 -0.61
C GLY A 77 -12.97 8.15 -0.03
N HIS A 78 -11.73 7.68 0.07
CA HIS A 78 -11.39 6.30 0.52
C HIS A 78 -11.10 6.19 2.03
N GLU A 79 -11.91 6.84 2.88
CA GLU A 79 -11.78 6.72 4.35
C GLU A 79 -12.06 5.28 4.83
N PHE A 80 -12.97 4.56 4.17
CA PHE A 80 -13.32 3.18 4.52
C PHE A 80 -12.14 2.20 4.36
N ALA A 81 -11.34 2.35 3.29
CA ALA A 81 -10.17 1.51 3.05
C ALA A 81 -9.11 1.74 4.13
N ARG A 82 -8.83 3.02 4.48
CA ARG A 82 -7.90 3.36 5.55
C ARG A 82 -8.34 2.74 6.89
N ILE A 83 -9.61 2.88 7.24
CA ILE A 83 -10.17 2.32 8.46
C ILE A 83 -10.06 0.79 8.46
N SER A 84 -10.33 0.12 7.34
CA SER A 84 -10.24 -1.34 7.24
C SER A 84 -8.82 -1.88 7.46
N ILE A 85 -7.80 -1.14 7.03
CA ILE A 85 -6.39 -1.53 7.24
C ILE A 85 -5.98 -1.33 8.70
N PHE A 86 -6.35 -0.21 9.32
CA PHE A 86 -6.11 -0.02 10.76
C PHE A 86 -6.86 -1.03 11.62
N ALA A 87 -8.10 -1.37 11.24
CA ALA A 87 -8.88 -2.41 11.89
C ALA A 87 -8.23 -3.80 11.71
N GLY A 88 -7.76 -4.13 10.51
CA GLY A 88 -7.04 -5.38 10.24
C GLY A 88 -5.75 -5.49 11.07
N LEU A 89 -4.97 -4.40 11.16
CA LEU A 89 -3.79 -4.33 12.02
C LEU A 89 -4.15 -4.55 13.49
N PHE A 90 -5.20 -3.89 13.97
CA PHE A 90 -5.69 -4.06 15.34
C PHE A 90 -6.11 -5.51 15.64
N VAL A 91 -6.85 -6.14 14.73
CA VAL A 91 -7.28 -7.54 14.87
C VAL A 91 -6.09 -8.50 14.89
N ILE A 92 -5.09 -8.30 14.03
CA ILE A 92 -3.86 -9.12 14.01
C ILE A 92 -3.08 -8.97 15.32
N LEU A 93 -2.91 -7.75 15.82
CA LEU A 93 -2.23 -7.50 17.09
C LEU A 93 -2.98 -8.14 18.27
N LEU A 94 -4.31 -8.03 18.28
CA LEU A 94 -5.15 -8.69 19.28
C LEU A 94 -5.03 -10.21 19.21
N ALA A 95 -5.06 -10.78 18.00
CA ALA A 95 -4.93 -12.22 17.79
C ALA A 95 -3.57 -12.74 18.29
N ILE A 96 -2.48 -12.06 17.97
CA ILE A 96 -1.13 -12.41 18.48
C ILE A 96 -1.09 -12.33 20.00
N PHE A 97 -1.64 -11.26 20.59
CA PHE A 97 -1.68 -11.09 22.04
C PHE A 97 -2.44 -12.22 22.74
N VAL A 98 -3.61 -12.58 22.21
CA VAL A 98 -4.42 -13.69 22.73
C VAL A 98 -3.71 -15.02 22.56
N PHE A 99 -3.06 -15.27 21.41
CA PHE A 99 -2.32 -16.52 21.19
C PHE A 99 -1.13 -16.68 22.12
N ILE A 100 -0.35 -15.61 22.34
CA ILE A 100 0.76 -15.63 23.30
C ILE A 100 0.21 -15.86 24.71
N PHE A 101 -0.88 -15.20 25.10
CA PHE A 101 -1.46 -15.44 26.42
C PHE A 101 -2.01 -16.87 26.57
N TRP A 102 -2.68 -17.41 25.55
CA TRP A 102 -3.31 -18.73 25.59
C TRP A 102 -2.30 -19.88 25.51
N VAL A 103 -1.19 -19.73 24.79
CA VAL A 103 -0.14 -20.76 24.75
C VAL A 103 0.59 -20.89 26.09
N TRP A 104 0.62 -19.82 26.88
CA TRP A 104 1.31 -19.77 28.17
C TRP A 104 0.37 -19.90 29.38
N VAL A 105 -0.93 -20.13 29.15
CA VAL A 105 -1.96 -20.49 30.15
C VAL A 105 -2.30 -21.96 30.00
#